data_AF-A0A1S3EJ17-F1
#
_entry.id   AF-A0A1S3EJ17-F1
#
_cell.length_a   1.000
_cell.length_b   1.000
_cell.length_c   1.000
_cell.angle_alpha   90.00
_cell.angle_beta   90.00
_cell.angle_gamma   90.00
#
_symmetry.space_group_name_H-M   'P 1'
#
loop_
_entity.id
_entity.type
_entity.pdbx_description
1 polymer ?
#
loop_
_entity_poly.entity_id
_entity_poly.type
_entity_poly.pdbx_seq_one_letter_code
_entity_poly.pdbx_strand_id
1 'polypeptide(L)'
;MRGYSWRRGRLEKQVHKEGRRAFPAQVNGMATHRTKKASSNVTGRSGQLQYRCEDRITGNWCVHLKSFISFSPKVIWPARAVSNSRFLNPFVVAFVVIAGVAIVAIAIGLLIHFLAFDRKACFYRSSFQILNVEYTDELSSPATQEYRTLSEQIESMITNVFKESNLRKQFIRAHVVKLRQSGSGVTADVVMKFRFSKRNDGNSMKGRVQAILQKMLNNSGGLEIHSSPGITTITSQDTENIFTQACGARPDLLTLSEERIIGGTLAEDGDWPWQVSLHVNNVHHCGGILISNTWILTAAHCFRSYSNPQQWTATFGASTIFPKRRARIRTIVVHNNYRSGTQENDIAVVQLNTAITFTKDIHSVCLPEPTMNTVPGSTAYVTGWGALTYGGFTVSDLRQGQVRIISNTVCNAPTAYNGAVLSGMLCAGVPTGGVDACQGDSGGPLVQEDSRRLWFVVGIVSWGYQCGLPDKPGVYTRVATYRNWIREQTRV
;
A
#
# COMPACT_ATOMS: atom_id res chain seq x y z
N MET A 1 11.34 -6.84 -69.41
CA MET A 1 12.19 -7.66 -70.31
C MET A 1 13.64 -7.55 -69.89
N ARG A 2 14.49 -8.48 -70.37
CA ARG A 2 15.92 -8.67 -70.01
C ARG A 2 16.15 -9.09 -68.55
N GLY A 3 16.75 -10.26 -68.39
CA GLY A 3 17.31 -10.77 -67.15
C GLY A 3 18.45 -11.74 -67.47
N TYR A 4 19.41 -11.84 -66.57
CA TYR A 4 20.53 -12.79 -66.54
C TYR A 4 20.95 -12.92 -65.06
N SER A 5 21.65 -13.95 -64.59
CA SER A 5 21.73 -15.37 -64.94
C SER A 5 22.51 -16.04 -63.80
N TRP A 6 22.38 -17.35 -63.60
CA TRP A 6 23.01 -18.03 -62.47
C TRP A 6 24.53 -18.18 -62.61
N ARG A 7 25.24 -18.12 -61.49
CA ARG A 7 26.42 -18.97 -61.24
C ARG A 7 26.31 -19.65 -59.88
N ARG A 8 26.68 -20.92 -59.82
CA ARG A 8 26.76 -21.73 -58.59
C ARG A 8 28.22 -21.72 -58.09
N GLY A 9 28.41 -21.62 -56.78
CA GLY A 9 29.67 -21.98 -56.12
C GLY A 9 29.47 -23.21 -55.24
N ARG A 10 30.36 -24.20 -55.32
CA ARG A 10 30.36 -25.42 -54.49
C ARG A 10 31.78 -25.70 -54.00
N LEU A 11 31.97 -25.64 -52.69
CA LEU A 11 33.08 -26.19 -51.90
C LEU A 11 32.45 -26.51 -50.54
N GLU A 12 32.06 -27.75 -50.24
CA GLU A 12 32.90 -28.90 -49.85
C GLU A 12 33.60 -28.76 -48.50
N LYS A 13 33.00 -29.47 -47.52
CA LYS A 13 33.59 -30.14 -46.36
C LYS A 13 35.06 -29.82 -46.02
N GLN A 14 35.27 -29.41 -44.77
CA GLN A 14 36.19 -30.14 -43.91
C GLN A 14 35.47 -30.66 -42.67
N VAL A 15 35.93 -31.82 -42.20
CA VAL A 15 35.46 -32.48 -40.99
C VAL A 15 36.67 -32.60 -40.08
N HIS A 16 36.59 -32.09 -38.86
CA HIS A 16 37.49 -32.50 -37.78
C HIS A 16 36.69 -33.18 -36.68
N LYS A 17 36.98 -34.48 -36.50
CA LYS A 17 36.72 -35.18 -35.25
C LYS A 17 37.94 -34.96 -34.35
N GLU A 18 37.71 -34.67 -33.07
CA GLU A 18 38.35 -35.28 -31.90
C GLU A 18 38.00 -34.44 -30.64
N GLY A 19 37.83 -35.02 -29.46
CA GLY A 19 37.83 -36.45 -29.13
C GLY A 19 37.09 -36.71 -27.81
N ARG A 20 36.58 -37.93 -27.63
CA ARG A 20 36.03 -38.36 -26.33
C ARG A 20 37.17 -38.77 -25.41
N ARG A 21 37.14 -38.33 -24.15
CA ARG A 21 37.72 -39.07 -23.01
C ARG A 21 36.72 -39.06 -21.86
N ALA A 22 36.67 -40.16 -21.11
CA ALA A 22 35.80 -40.33 -19.96
C ALA A 22 36.51 -41.25 -18.94
N PHE A 23 36.22 -41.06 -17.64
CA PHE A 23 36.70 -41.89 -16.53
C PHE A 23 38.24 -41.79 -16.31
N PRO A 24 38.81 -42.16 -15.12
CA PRO A 24 38.34 -43.11 -14.09
C PRO A 24 37.69 -42.50 -12.84
N ALA A 25 37.22 -43.38 -11.95
CA ALA A 25 36.84 -43.07 -10.57
C ALA A 25 37.59 -43.98 -9.58
N GLN A 26 38.17 -43.39 -8.54
CA GLN A 26 38.52 -43.99 -7.24
C GLN A 26 38.32 -42.87 -6.19
N VAL A 27 37.65 -43.03 -5.03
CA VAL A 27 37.60 -44.07 -3.98
C VAL A 27 38.63 -43.82 -2.86
N ASN A 28 38.09 -43.57 -1.65
CA ASN A 28 38.69 -43.52 -0.32
C ASN A 28 39.67 -42.38 0.03
N GLY A 29 39.39 -41.72 1.18
CA GLY A 29 40.16 -40.62 1.76
C GLY A 29 39.55 -40.17 3.09
N MET A 30 39.71 -40.97 4.15
CA MET A 30 39.01 -40.81 5.43
C MET A 30 39.82 -39.95 6.41
N ALA A 31 39.32 -38.78 6.79
CA ALA A 31 39.97 -37.89 7.76
C ALA A 31 38.94 -37.24 8.71
N THR A 32 38.72 -37.86 9.87
CA THR A 32 37.98 -37.24 10.97
C THR A 32 38.91 -36.38 11.82
N HIS A 33 38.44 -35.22 12.31
CA HIS A 33 39.10 -34.56 13.43
C HIS A 33 38.11 -34.09 14.49
N ARG A 34 38.50 -34.26 15.76
CA ARG A 34 37.59 -34.31 16.91
C ARG A 34 38.27 -33.77 18.18
N THR A 35 37.97 -32.54 18.54
CA THR A 35 38.37 -31.91 19.82
C THR A 35 37.11 -31.41 20.53
N LYS A 36 36.46 -32.28 21.31
CA LYS A 36 36.70 -32.50 22.75
C LYS A 36 36.16 -31.36 23.62
N LYS A 37 34.96 -31.57 24.16
CA LYS A 37 34.54 -30.96 25.43
C LYS A 37 35.56 -31.34 26.52
N ALA A 38 35.92 -30.38 27.37
CA ALA A 38 36.38 -30.67 28.72
C ALA A 38 35.18 -30.55 29.68
N SER A 39 35.21 -31.31 30.78
CA SER A 39 34.24 -31.21 31.88
C SER A 39 35.01 -31.23 33.19
N SER A 40 34.60 -30.39 34.13
CA SER A 40 35.08 -30.42 35.51
C SER A 40 33.91 -30.02 36.42
N ASN A 41 33.43 -30.98 37.22
CA ASN A 41 32.53 -30.69 38.33
C ASN A 41 33.25 -29.83 39.38
N VAL A 42 32.48 -29.11 40.22
CA VAL A 42 32.42 -29.35 41.68
C VAL A 42 31.39 -28.42 42.34
N THR A 43 30.85 -28.88 43.46
CA THR A 43 29.82 -28.27 44.31
C THR A 43 30.15 -26.87 44.84
N GLY A 44 29.14 -26.00 45.05
CA GLY A 44 29.30 -24.74 45.78
C GLY A 44 27.99 -24.16 46.34
N ARG A 45 27.87 -24.08 47.67
CA ARG A 45 26.73 -23.50 48.41
C ARG A 45 26.79 -21.97 48.46
N SER A 46 25.62 -21.31 48.39
CA SER A 46 25.19 -20.07 49.08
C SER A 46 26.22 -19.01 49.54
N GLY A 47 26.00 -17.72 49.24
CA GLY A 47 26.61 -16.63 50.01
C GLY A 47 26.37 -15.19 49.53
N GLN A 48 25.67 -14.40 50.37
CA GLN A 48 25.80 -12.95 50.64
C GLN A 48 26.22 -11.94 49.52
N LEU A 49 25.31 -10.98 49.31
CA LEU A 49 25.51 -9.53 49.56
C LEU A 49 26.93 -8.94 49.44
N GLN A 50 27.13 -8.08 48.43
CA GLN A 50 27.60 -6.71 48.69
C GLN A 50 27.31 -5.77 47.51
N TYR A 51 26.70 -4.62 47.78
CA TYR A 51 26.67 -3.47 46.86
C TYR A 51 27.78 -2.49 47.24
N ARG A 52 28.48 -1.95 46.24
CA ARG A 52 29.46 -0.86 46.41
C ARG A 52 28.75 0.48 46.17
N CYS A 53 28.97 1.45 47.06
CA CYS A 53 28.57 2.84 46.85
C CYS A 53 29.63 3.60 46.06
N GLU A 54 29.22 4.58 45.25
CA GLU A 54 29.95 5.85 45.12
C GLU A 54 29.02 6.98 44.63
N ASP A 55 29.39 8.21 45.01
CA ASP A 55 28.77 9.52 44.77
C ASP A 55 28.68 9.91 43.27
N ARG A 56 28.07 11.01 42.79
CA ARG A 56 27.06 12.03 43.23
C ARG A 56 27.05 13.11 42.13
N ILE A 57 25.93 13.82 41.88
CA ILE A 57 25.98 15.26 41.47
C ILE A 57 24.61 15.96 41.65
N THR A 58 24.69 17.22 42.13
CA THR A 58 23.69 18.31 42.32
C THR A 58 22.21 18.13 41.91
N GLY A 59 21.19 18.62 42.64
CA GLY A 59 21.14 19.30 43.96
C GLY A 59 20.20 20.52 44.00
N ASN A 60 19.59 20.85 45.16
CA ASN A 60 19.28 22.24 45.61
C ASN A 60 18.65 22.35 47.02
N TRP A 61 19.09 23.41 47.72
CA TRP A 61 18.55 24.21 48.84
C TRP A 61 17.04 24.03 49.23
N CYS A 62 16.62 23.90 50.51
CA CYS A 62 16.69 24.82 51.69
C CYS A 62 15.70 26.01 51.62
N VAL A 63 14.92 26.43 52.65
CA VAL A 63 14.41 25.85 53.94
C VAL A 63 12.95 26.38 54.12
N HIS A 64 12.25 26.75 55.24
CA HIS A 64 12.43 26.83 56.71
C HIS A 64 11.05 26.84 57.45
N LEU A 65 10.88 26.11 58.57
CA LEU A 65 10.04 26.41 59.77
C LEU A 65 10.32 25.28 60.79
N LYS A 66 10.61 25.41 62.11
CA LYS A 66 10.09 26.22 63.24
C LYS A 66 8.61 25.91 63.57
N SER A 67 8.21 25.60 64.82
CA SER A 67 8.91 25.72 66.12
C SER A 67 8.30 24.89 67.28
N PHE A 68 9.13 24.48 68.27
CA PHE A 68 8.81 24.10 69.69
C PHE A 68 7.71 23.02 69.93
N ILE A 69 7.52 22.38 71.10
CA ILE A 69 7.92 22.59 72.51
C ILE A 69 8.48 21.28 73.12
N SER A 70 9.32 21.37 74.17
CA SER A 70 9.78 20.22 74.99
C SER A 70 9.01 20.10 76.30
N PHE A 71 8.69 18.88 76.75
CA PHE A 71 8.32 18.60 78.15
C PHE A 71 8.70 17.16 78.57
N SER A 72 9.16 17.02 79.82
CA SER A 72 9.71 15.79 80.41
C SER A 72 8.62 14.78 80.87
N PRO A 73 8.96 13.49 81.09
CA PRO A 73 7.97 12.41 81.01
C PRO A 73 7.17 12.15 82.28
N LYS A 74 5.97 11.59 82.10
CA LYS A 74 5.27 10.76 83.10
C LYS A 74 5.36 9.29 82.70
N VAL A 75 5.65 8.42 83.65
CA VAL A 75 5.74 6.96 83.45
C VAL A 75 4.33 6.39 83.25
N ILE A 76 4.10 5.73 82.11
CA ILE A 76 2.94 4.89 81.85
C ILE A 76 3.46 3.57 81.27
N TRP A 77 2.93 2.44 81.73
CA TRP A 77 3.39 1.11 81.35
C TRP A 77 3.12 0.82 79.86
N PRO A 78 4.08 0.24 79.10
CA PRO A 78 3.81 -0.28 77.77
C PRO A 78 2.98 -1.56 77.88
N ALA A 79 1.69 -1.48 77.57
CA ALA A 79 0.86 -2.67 77.36
C ALA A 79 1.42 -3.51 76.19
N ARG A 80 1.32 -4.84 76.28
CA ARG A 80 1.76 -5.75 75.20
C ARG A 80 1.01 -5.43 73.90
N ALA A 81 1.73 -4.91 72.92
CA ALA A 81 1.22 -4.78 71.55
C ALA A 81 1.07 -6.18 70.93
N VAL A 82 -0.13 -6.76 71.02
CA VAL A 82 -0.46 -8.03 70.38
C VAL A 82 -0.44 -7.83 68.87
N SER A 83 0.50 -8.51 68.20
CA SER A 83 0.56 -8.55 66.74
C SER A 83 -0.65 -9.31 66.19
N ASN A 84 -1.73 -8.58 65.92
CA ASN A 84 -2.94 -9.11 65.30
C ASN A 84 -2.72 -9.31 63.79
N SER A 85 -1.87 -10.29 63.44
CA SER A 85 -1.79 -10.84 62.09
C SER A 85 -3.09 -11.58 61.75
N ARG A 86 -4.12 -10.80 61.40
CA ARG A 86 -5.38 -11.30 60.84
C ARG A 86 -5.06 -11.98 59.51
N PHE A 87 -4.80 -13.29 59.55
CA PHE A 87 -4.84 -14.14 58.36
C PHE A 87 -6.25 -14.05 57.78
N LEU A 88 -6.40 -13.20 56.75
CA LEU A 88 -7.62 -13.16 55.95
C LEU A 88 -7.82 -14.57 55.36
N ASN A 89 -9.02 -15.12 55.55
CA ASN A 89 -9.39 -16.42 55.01
C ASN A 89 -9.02 -16.46 53.51
N PRO A 90 -8.27 -17.46 53.02
CA PRO A 90 -7.79 -17.48 51.64
C PRO A 90 -8.92 -17.42 50.61
N PHE A 91 -10.11 -17.95 50.93
CA PHE A 91 -11.29 -17.82 50.07
C PHE A 91 -11.81 -16.38 49.98
N VAL A 92 -11.71 -15.60 51.06
CA VAL A 92 -12.06 -14.17 51.07
C VAL A 92 -11.04 -13.34 50.29
N VAL A 93 -9.75 -13.65 50.42
CA VAL A 93 -8.70 -12.99 49.63
C VAL A 93 -8.91 -13.28 48.14
N ALA A 94 -9.13 -14.55 47.77
CA ALA A 94 -9.42 -14.94 46.39
C ALA A 94 -10.66 -14.24 45.83
N PHE A 95 -11.76 -14.19 46.60
CA PHE A 95 -12.99 -13.50 46.20
C PHE A 95 -12.77 -12.00 45.93
N VAL A 96 -12.05 -11.30 46.83
CA VAL A 96 -11.75 -9.87 46.66
C VAL A 96 -10.85 -9.61 45.45
N VAL A 97 -9.85 -10.48 45.19
CA VAL A 97 -8.99 -10.37 44.00
C VAL A 97 -9.79 -10.61 42.72
N ILE A 98 -10.63 -11.65 42.67
CA ILE A 98 -11.47 -11.95 41.50
C ILE A 98 -12.46 -10.81 41.23
N ALA A 99 -13.12 -10.28 42.27
CA ALA A 99 -14.01 -9.14 42.15
C ALA A 99 -13.28 -7.87 41.66
N GLY A 100 -12.08 -7.60 42.18
CA GLY A 100 -11.24 -6.48 41.73
C GLY A 100 -10.85 -6.60 40.25
N VAL A 101 -10.40 -7.78 39.81
CA VAL A 101 -10.07 -8.06 38.41
C VAL A 101 -11.30 -7.92 37.51
N ALA A 102 -12.47 -8.42 37.93
CA ALA A 102 -13.72 -8.27 37.19
C ALA A 102 -14.14 -6.79 37.05
N ILE A 103 -14.05 -6.00 38.13
CA ILE A 103 -14.35 -4.56 38.09
C ILE A 103 -13.37 -3.82 37.15
N VAL A 104 -12.08 -4.15 37.20
CA VAL A 104 -11.07 -3.56 36.29
C VAL A 104 -11.33 -3.97 34.84
N ALA A 105 -11.68 -5.23 34.56
CA ALA A 105 -12.01 -5.69 33.22
C ALA A 105 -13.28 -5.02 32.67
N ILE A 106 -14.32 -4.85 33.50
CA ILE A 106 -15.54 -4.10 33.14
C ILE A 106 -15.22 -2.62 32.91
N ALA A 107 -14.41 -1.99 33.77
CA ALA A 107 -14.00 -0.60 33.62
C ALA A 107 -13.20 -0.37 32.33
N ILE A 108 -12.25 -1.27 32.00
CA ILE A 108 -11.49 -1.23 30.74
C ILE A 108 -12.41 -1.48 29.55
N GLY A 109 -13.33 -2.46 29.62
CA GLY A 109 -14.30 -2.75 28.56
C GLY A 109 -15.24 -1.57 28.28
N LEU A 110 -15.74 -0.91 29.33
CA LEU A 110 -16.53 0.31 29.23
C LEU A 110 -15.70 1.49 28.69
N LEU A 111 -14.44 1.64 29.13
CA LEU A 111 -13.55 2.68 28.63
C LEU A 111 -13.29 2.50 27.12
N ILE A 112 -13.02 1.27 26.67
CA ILE A 112 -12.88 0.91 25.25
C ILE A 112 -14.20 1.18 24.51
N HIS A 113 -15.36 0.82 25.08
CA HIS A 113 -16.65 1.09 24.47
C HIS A 113 -16.91 2.61 24.28
N PHE A 114 -16.66 3.43 25.30
CA PHE A 114 -16.84 4.88 25.21
C PHE A 114 -15.79 5.59 24.35
N LEU A 115 -14.55 5.08 24.30
CA LEU A 115 -13.49 5.67 23.46
C LEU A 115 -13.62 5.28 21.98
N ALA A 116 -13.97 4.03 21.67
CA ALA A 116 -14.04 3.50 20.30
C ALA A 116 -15.47 3.46 19.73
N PHE A 117 -16.45 2.92 20.46
CA PHE A 117 -17.80 2.67 19.94
C PHE A 117 -18.81 3.80 20.15
N ASP A 118 -18.54 4.78 21.02
CA ASP A 118 -19.39 5.97 21.15
C ASP A 118 -19.08 7.08 20.13
N ARG A 119 -18.00 6.94 19.34
CA ARG A 119 -17.61 7.89 18.29
C ARG A 119 -18.11 7.45 16.91
N LYS A 120 -19.30 7.92 16.51
CA LYS A 120 -19.86 7.67 15.18
C LYS A 120 -19.12 8.50 14.12
N ALA A 121 -18.81 7.89 12.98
CA ALA A 121 -18.37 8.59 11.78
C ALA A 121 -19.59 9.18 11.04
N CYS A 122 -19.46 10.40 10.55
CA CYS A 122 -20.46 11.08 9.72
C CYS A 122 -19.81 11.58 8.44
N PHE A 123 -20.42 11.29 7.30
CA PHE A 123 -19.96 11.72 5.99
C PHE A 123 -20.93 12.75 5.41
N TYR A 124 -20.39 13.81 4.83
CA TYR A 124 -21.14 14.83 4.13
C TYR A 124 -20.57 15.03 2.73
N ARG A 125 -21.44 15.07 1.72
CA ARG A 125 -21.12 15.50 0.36
C ARG A 125 -21.51 16.96 0.17
N SER A 126 -20.72 17.69 -0.61
CA SER A 126 -21.06 19.02 -1.12
C SER A 126 -20.56 19.15 -2.56
N SER A 127 -21.19 20.03 -3.33
CA SER A 127 -20.69 20.44 -4.65
C SER A 127 -20.49 21.95 -4.64
N PHE A 128 -19.31 22.42 -5.02
CA PHE A 128 -18.94 23.84 -4.99
C PHE A 128 -18.67 24.32 -6.41
N GLN A 129 -19.33 25.39 -6.86
CA GLN A 129 -19.04 26.02 -8.14
C GLN A 129 -17.95 27.09 -7.97
N ILE A 130 -16.93 27.04 -8.81
CA ILE A 130 -15.77 27.94 -8.84
C ILE A 130 -15.89 28.75 -10.14
N LEU A 131 -16.03 30.08 -10.03
CA LEU A 131 -16.26 30.96 -11.17
C LEU A 131 -14.97 31.47 -11.82
N ASN A 132 -13.93 31.74 -11.02
CA ASN A 132 -12.66 32.29 -11.50
C ASN A 132 -11.66 31.22 -11.99
N VAL A 133 -12.15 30.02 -12.32
CA VAL A 133 -11.39 28.96 -12.97
C VAL A 133 -12.23 28.44 -14.14
N GLU A 134 -11.69 28.54 -15.35
CA GLU A 134 -12.29 27.98 -16.55
C GLU A 134 -12.08 26.46 -16.62
N TYR A 135 -13.06 25.73 -17.14
CA TYR A 135 -12.98 24.27 -17.27
C TYR A 135 -12.19 23.87 -18.53
N THR A 136 -10.98 23.34 -18.32
CA THR A 136 -10.12 22.72 -19.35
C THR A 136 -10.36 21.21 -19.43
N ASP A 137 -10.01 20.56 -20.56
CA ASP A 137 -10.04 19.09 -20.67
C ASP A 137 -9.05 18.43 -19.70
N GLU A 138 -7.99 19.15 -19.32
CA GLU A 138 -7.06 18.79 -18.26
C GLU A 138 -7.78 18.58 -16.90
N LEU A 139 -8.89 19.28 -16.62
CA LEU A 139 -9.73 19.07 -15.43
C LEU A 139 -10.71 17.89 -15.57
N SER A 140 -10.60 17.04 -16.60
CA SER A 140 -11.38 15.80 -16.73
C SER A 140 -10.76 14.58 -16.03
N SER A 141 -9.43 14.56 -15.84
CA SER A 141 -8.65 13.37 -15.44
C SER A 141 -7.88 13.61 -14.14
N PRO A 142 -7.99 12.74 -13.11
CA PRO A 142 -7.25 12.87 -11.86
C PRO A 142 -5.73 12.65 -12.01
N ALA A 143 -5.26 12.28 -13.20
CA ALA A 143 -3.86 12.08 -13.51
C ALA A 143 -3.13 13.36 -13.97
N THR A 144 -3.86 14.40 -14.38
CA THR A 144 -3.26 15.66 -14.87
C THR A 144 -2.73 16.52 -13.72
N GLN A 145 -1.83 17.44 -14.04
CA GLN A 145 -1.28 18.35 -13.03
C GLN A 145 -2.32 19.40 -12.58
N GLU A 146 -3.12 19.94 -13.49
CA GLU A 146 -4.15 20.95 -13.18
C GLU A 146 -5.22 20.39 -12.24
N TYR A 147 -5.75 19.20 -12.54
CA TYR A 147 -6.73 18.53 -11.68
C TYR A 147 -6.14 18.31 -10.28
N ARG A 148 -4.89 17.84 -10.19
CA ARG A 148 -4.18 17.61 -8.92
C ARG A 148 -4.05 18.88 -8.11
N THR A 149 -3.45 19.92 -8.67
CA THR A 149 -3.20 21.20 -7.99
C THR A 149 -4.50 21.89 -7.56
N LEU A 150 -5.53 21.91 -8.41
CA LEU A 150 -6.84 22.48 -8.03
C LEU A 150 -7.53 21.63 -6.93
N SER A 151 -7.45 20.29 -7.01
CA SER A 151 -7.96 19.42 -5.95
C SER A 151 -7.28 19.67 -4.61
N GLU A 152 -5.94 19.79 -4.61
CA GLU A 152 -5.13 20.07 -3.42
C GLU A 152 -5.45 21.44 -2.81
N GLN A 153 -5.63 22.46 -3.65
CA GLN A 153 -6.02 23.80 -3.20
C GLN A 153 -7.38 23.78 -2.49
N ILE A 154 -8.36 23.06 -3.05
CA ILE A 154 -9.70 22.88 -2.46
C ILE A 154 -9.63 22.05 -1.16
N GLU A 155 -8.94 20.90 -1.16
CA GLU A 155 -8.76 20.06 0.04
C GLU A 155 -8.06 20.82 1.18
N SER A 156 -7.02 21.60 0.86
CA SER A 156 -6.27 22.45 1.79
C SER A 156 -7.15 23.56 2.38
N MET A 157 -7.85 24.31 1.54
CA MET A 157 -8.75 25.40 1.97
C MET A 157 -9.86 24.89 2.89
N ILE A 158 -10.55 23.79 2.52
CA ILE A 158 -11.56 23.17 3.38
C ILE A 158 -10.95 22.70 4.71
N THR A 159 -9.77 22.07 4.65
CA THR A 159 -9.05 21.58 5.82
C THR A 159 -8.67 22.70 6.79
N ASN A 160 -8.18 23.83 6.29
CA ASN A 160 -7.76 24.97 7.12
C ASN A 160 -8.97 25.62 7.79
N VAL A 161 -10.03 25.91 7.04
CA VAL A 161 -11.29 26.47 7.58
C VAL A 161 -11.87 25.58 8.68
N PHE A 162 -11.89 24.26 8.50
CA PHE A 162 -12.35 23.36 9.57
C PHE A 162 -11.38 23.27 10.76
N LYS A 163 -10.06 23.34 10.56
CA LYS A 163 -9.05 23.34 11.64
C LYS A 163 -9.05 24.63 12.48
N GLU A 164 -9.44 25.75 11.92
CA GLU A 164 -9.64 27.01 12.64
C GLU A 164 -11.00 27.06 13.36
N SER A 165 -11.99 26.33 12.85
CA SER A 165 -13.36 26.30 13.39
C SER A 165 -13.53 25.58 14.73
N ASN A 166 -14.74 25.69 15.32
CA ASN A 166 -15.16 24.90 16.47
C ASN A 166 -15.43 23.40 16.17
N LEU A 167 -15.18 22.95 14.94
CA LEU A 167 -15.21 21.53 14.52
C LEU A 167 -13.80 20.92 14.33
N ARG A 168 -12.73 21.62 14.70
CA ARG A 168 -11.34 21.18 14.48
C ARG A 168 -10.92 19.86 15.14
N LYS A 169 -11.67 19.39 16.16
CA LYS A 169 -11.45 18.09 16.83
C LYS A 169 -12.31 16.96 16.25
N GLN A 170 -13.15 17.29 15.27
CA GLN A 170 -14.20 16.44 14.74
C GLN A 170 -14.07 16.25 13.24
N PHE A 171 -13.65 17.27 12.49
CA PHE A 171 -13.20 17.13 11.11
C PHE A 171 -12.02 16.16 11.06
N ILE A 172 -12.09 15.19 10.14
CA ILE A 172 -11.01 14.23 9.88
C ILE A 172 -10.36 14.59 8.54
N ARG A 173 -11.14 14.60 7.46
CA ARG A 173 -10.63 14.84 6.11
C ARG A 173 -11.72 15.32 5.15
N ALA A 174 -11.33 16.13 4.18
CA ALA A 174 -12.05 16.40 2.94
C ALA A 174 -11.30 15.76 1.76
N HIS A 175 -11.99 15.39 0.69
CA HIS A 175 -11.37 14.94 -0.55
C HIS A 175 -12.20 15.32 -1.78
N VAL A 176 -11.53 15.80 -2.84
CA VAL A 176 -12.16 16.15 -4.13
C VAL A 176 -12.34 14.89 -4.97
N VAL A 177 -13.57 14.39 -5.01
CA VAL A 177 -13.95 13.18 -5.74
C VAL A 177 -13.95 13.41 -7.23
N LYS A 178 -14.57 14.52 -7.69
CA LYS A 178 -14.70 14.82 -9.11
C LYS A 178 -14.73 16.32 -9.38
N LEU A 179 -13.94 16.77 -10.37
CA LEU A 179 -14.12 18.06 -11.03
C LEU A 179 -15.01 17.87 -12.28
N ARG A 180 -15.92 18.82 -12.53
CA ARG A 180 -16.89 18.80 -13.63
C ARG A 180 -17.09 20.19 -14.21
N GLN A 181 -17.36 20.28 -15.50
CA GLN A 181 -17.79 21.53 -16.14
C GLN A 181 -19.16 22.00 -15.60
N SER A 182 -19.35 23.32 -15.48
CA SER A 182 -20.62 23.97 -15.15
C SER A 182 -20.67 25.36 -15.77
N GLY A 183 -21.14 25.44 -17.02
CA GLY A 183 -20.94 26.62 -17.88
C GLY A 183 -19.48 26.66 -18.36
N SER A 184 -18.86 27.84 -18.32
CA SER A 184 -17.40 27.99 -18.44
C SER A 184 -16.66 27.58 -17.17
N GLY A 185 -17.30 27.64 -16.00
CA GLY A 185 -16.67 27.40 -14.70
C GLY A 185 -16.57 25.93 -14.29
N VAL A 186 -15.86 25.69 -13.18
CA VAL A 186 -15.64 24.35 -12.60
C VAL A 186 -16.64 24.09 -11.46
N THR A 187 -17.09 22.85 -11.30
CA THR A 187 -17.79 22.36 -10.11
C THR A 187 -17.01 21.21 -9.48
N ALA A 188 -16.64 21.36 -8.21
CA ALA A 188 -15.95 20.34 -7.43
C ALA A 188 -16.92 19.58 -6.52
N ASP A 189 -17.08 18.26 -6.76
CA ASP A 189 -17.72 17.34 -5.84
C ASP A 189 -16.73 16.92 -4.74
N VAL A 190 -17.08 17.19 -3.49
CA VAL A 190 -16.25 16.92 -2.32
C VAL A 190 -17.00 16.02 -1.33
N VAL A 191 -16.30 15.01 -0.79
CA VAL A 191 -16.77 14.25 0.38
C VAL A 191 -15.91 14.61 1.59
N MET A 192 -16.56 14.82 2.73
CA MET A 192 -15.95 15.20 4.00
C MET A 192 -16.36 14.22 5.10
N LYS A 193 -15.40 13.75 5.89
CA LYS A 193 -15.62 12.88 7.06
C LYS A 193 -15.39 13.64 8.35
N PHE A 194 -16.29 13.40 9.29
CA PHE A 194 -16.20 13.86 10.66
C PHE A 194 -16.42 12.70 11.66
N ARG A 195 -16.00 12.91 12.92
CA ARG A 195 -16.05 11.94 14.02
C ARG A 195 -16.71 12.60 15.24
N PHE A 196 -17.86 12.08 15.70
CA PHE A 196 -18.69 12.69 16.74
C PHE A 196 -19.15 11.70 17.82
N SER A 197 -19.26 12.14 19.07
CA SER A 197 -19.92 11.38 20.14
C SER A 197 -21.45 11.41 20.01
N LYS A 198 -22.15 10.35 20.42
CA LYS A 198 -23.61 10.19 20.24
C LYS A 198 -24.48 11.28 20.89
N ARG A 199 -23.93 12.07 21.81
CA ARG A 199 -24.64 13.15 22.53
C ARG A 199 -25.02 14.37 21.68
N ASN A 200 -24.55 14.49 20.45
CA ASN A 200 -24.89 15.59 19.54
C ASN A 200 -25.90 15.13 18.48
N ASP A 201 -26.97 15.91 18.29
CA ASP A 201 -27.92 15.74 17.19
C ASP A 201 -27.25 15.93 15.81
N GLY A 202 -27.61 15.06 14.86
CA GLY A 202 -27.11 15.08 13.49
C GLY A 202 -27.60 16.27 12.66
N ASN A 203 -28.80 16.80 12.95
CA ASN A 203 -29.33 17.98 12.25
C ASN A 203 -28.62 19.25 12.70
N SER A 204 -28.44 19.44 14.01
CA SER A 204 -27.57 20.46 14.61
C SER A 204 -26.16 20.41 14.01
N MET A 205 -25.60 19.20 13.85
CA MET A 205 -24.28 19.05 13.25
C MET A 205 -24.24 19.42 11.76
N LYS A 206 -25.24 19.01 10.98
CA LYS A 206 -25.37 19.40 9.56
C LYS A 206 -25.37 20.93 9.42
N GLY A 207 -26.16 21.63 10.23
CA GLY A 207 -26.22 23.09 10.25
C GLY A 207 -24.86 23.73 10.58
N ARG A 208 -24.12 23.18 11.56
CA ARG A 208 -22.77 23.67 11.92
C ARG A 208 -21.75 23.50 10.79
N VAL A 209 -21.72 22.33 10.15
CA VAL A 209 -20.83 22.05 9.01
C VAL A 209 -21.15 23.00 7.84
N GLN A 210 -22.43 23.18 7.53
CA GLN A 210 -22.88 24.09 6.47
C GLN A 210 -22.54 25.56 6.77
N ALA A 211 -22.74 26.03 8.01
CA ALA A 211 -22.41 27.40 8.41
C ALA A 211 -20.90 27.70 8.39
N ILE A 212 -20.04 26.68 8.61
CA ILE A 212 -18.59 26.82 8.49
C ILE A 212 -18.18 26.86 7.00
N LEU A 213 -18.79 26.03 6.15
CA LEU A 213 -18.59 26.11 4.70
C LEU A 213 -19.08 27.43 4.10
N GLN A 214 -20.17 28.01 4.61
CA GLN A 214 -20.61 29.35 4.19
C GLN A 214 -19.60 30.45 4.55
N LYS A 215 -18.82 30.30 5.63
CA LYS A 215 -17.71 31.22 5.94
C LYS A 215 -16.52 31.05 5.00
N MET A 216 -16.28 29.85 4.48
CA MET A 216 -15.25 29.61 3.47
C MET A 216 -15.53 30.40 2.19
N LEU A 217 -16.79 30.52 1.77
CA LEU A 217 -17.19 31.31 0.58
C LEU A 217 -16.81 32.79 0.69
N ASN A 218 -16.77 33.34 1.91
CA ASN A 218 -16.49 34.76 2.17
C ASN A 218 -14.99 35.07 2.36
N ASN A 219 -14.17 34.05 2.64
CA ASN A 219 -12.74 34.15 2.95
C ASN A 219 -11.88 33.29 1.99
N SER A 220 -12.34 33.10 0.76
CA SER A 220 -12.03 31.96 -0.11
C SER A 220 -10.62 31.93 -0.77
N GLY A 221 -9.65 32.66 -0.23
CA GLY A 221 -8.22 32.45 -0.50
C GLY A 221 -7.77 32.54 -1.96
N GLY A 222 -8.52 33.27 -2.81
CA GLY A 222 -8.23 33.40 -4.24
C GLY A 222 -9.07 32.52 -5.18
N LEU A 223 -10.08 31.80 -4.69
CA LEU A 223 -11.08 31.13 -5.52
C LEU A 223 -12.46 31.75 -5.32
N GLU A 224 -13.18 32.10 -6.39
CA GLU A 224 -14.52 32.67 -6.32
C GLU A 224 -15.56 31.54 -6.26
N ILE A 225 -15.98 31.18 -5.05
CA ILE A 225 -16.85 30.02 -4.82
C ILE A 225 -18.30 30.49 -4.63
N HIS A 226 -19.19 30.07 -5.54
CA HIS A 226 -20.62 30.29 -5.40
C HIS A 226 -21.30 29.21 -4.55
N SER A 227 -22.40 29.61 -3.90
CA SER A 227 -23.12 28.80 -2.92
C SER A 227 -23.51 27.41 -3.42
N SER A 228 -22.94 26.39 -2.76
CA SER A 228 -23.42 25.01 -2.83
C SER A 228 -24.94 24.92 -2.55
N PRO A 229 -25.68 23.99 -3.18
CA PRO A 229 -27.10 23.72 -2.88
C PRO A 229 -27.36 23.16 -1.47
N GLY A 230 -26.36 23.22 -0.58
CA GLY A 230 -26.37 22.66 0.76
C GLY A 230 -25.64 21.32 0.82
N ILE A 231 -25.18 20.95 2.02
CA ILE A 231 -24.54 19.65 2.21
C ILE A 231 -25.58 18.53 2.26
N THR A 232 -25.23 17.35 1.76
CA THR A 232 -26.03 16.14 1.90
C THR A 232 -25.31 15.16 2.83
N THR A 233 -26.03 14.58 3.79
CA THR A 233 -25.51 13.50 4.63
C THR A 233 -25.48 12.23 3.79
N ILE A 234 -24.36 11.50 3.79
CA ILE A 234 -24.22 10.24 3.06
C ILE A 234 -23.79 9.11 4.02
N THR A 235 -24.03 7.86 3.64
CA THR A 235 -23.61 6.68 4.40
C THR A 235 -22.17 6.27 4.07
N SER A 236 -21.62 5.34 4.85
CA SER A 236 -20.36 4.67 4.50
C SER A 236 -20.46 3.96 3.15
N GLN A 237 -21.60 3.33 2.85
CA GLN A 237 -21.79 2.60 1.58
C GLN A 237 -21.85 3.55 0.39
N ASP A 238 -22.50 4.71 0.53
CA ASP A 238 -22.46 5.75 -0.50
C ASP A 238 -21.03 6.25 -0.74
N THR A 239 -20.24 6.36 0.34
CA THR A 239 -18.84 6.78 0.27
C THR A 239 -17.98 5.73 -0.45
N GLU A 240 -18.11 4.44 -0.10
CA GLU A 240 -17.50 3.33 -0.85
C GLU A 240 -17.92 3.33 -2.32
N ASN A 241 -19.22 3.48 -2.60
CA ASN A 241 -19.75 3.50 -3.98
C ASN A 241 -19.20 4.69 -4.77
N ILE A 242 -19.06 5.86 -4.15
CA ILE A 242 -18.48 7.06 -4.77
C ILE A 242 -17.01 6.83 -5.14
N PHE A 243 -16.20 6.27 -4.23
CA PHE A 243 -14.77 6.07 -4.46
C PHE A 243 -14.43 4.87 -5.36
N THR A 244 -15.21 3.79 -5.30
CA THR A 244 -15.00 2.59 -6.14
C THR A 244 -15.42 2.78 -7.59
N GLN A 245 -16.19 3.83 -7.91
CA GLN A 245 -16.46 4.28 -9.27
C GLN A 245 -15.41 5.30 -9.78
N ALA A 246 -14.55 5.79 -8.89
CA ALA A 246 -13.30 6.46 -9.27
C ALA A 246 -12.18 5.43 -9.45
N CYS A 247 -10.99 5.91 -9.83
CA CYS A 247 -9.81 5.07 -9.96
C CYS A 247 -8.90 5.18 -8.73
N GLY A 248 -8.06 4.17 -8.48
CA GLY A 248 -6.90 4.27 -7.60
C GLY A 248 -7.18 4.43 -6.10
N ALA A 249 -8.39 4.15 -5.62
CA ALA A 249 -8.71 4.22 -4.20
C ALA A 249 -8.18 2.98 -3.43
N ARG A 250 -7.69 3.20 -2.20
CA ARG A 250 -7.41 2.13 -1.22
C ARG A 250 -8.34 2.25 -0.01
N PRO A 251 -8.42 1.24 0.89
CA PRO A 251 -9.36 1.27 2.02
C PRO A 251 -9.22 2.48 2.96
N ASP A 252 -8.03 3.10 3.04
CA ASP A 252 -7.85 4.36 3.78
C ASP A 252 -8.54 5.55 3.08
N LEU A 253 -8.58 5.60 1.75
CA LEU A 253 -9.38 6.59 1.03
C LEU A 253 -10.89 6.28 1.09
N LEU A 254 -11.30 5.03 0.87
CA LEU A 254 -12.71 4.59 0.94
C LEU A 254 -13.37 4.98 2.26
N THR A 255 -12.62 4.84 3.36
CA THR A 255 -13.08 5.17 4.71
C THR A 255 -12.72 6.59 5.16
N LEU A 256 -12.00 7.38 4.34
CA LEU A 256 -11.35 8.65 4.70
C LEU A 256 -10.60 8.57 6.05
N SER A 257 -9.69 7.61 6.18
CA SER A 257 -8.79 7.46 7.33
C SER A 257 -7.60 8.41 7.27
N GLU A 258 -7.05 8.74 8.44
CA GLU A 258 -5.71 9.34 8.59
C GLU A 258 -4.64 8.24 8.71
N GLU A 259 -5.00 7.14 9.39
CA GLU A 259 -4.17 5.96 9.64
C GLU A 259 -3.98 5.15 8.35
N ARG A 260 -2.73 4.72 8.10
CA ARG A 260 -2.32 3.98 6.91
C ARG A 260 -2.08 2.51 7.23
N ILE A 261 -2.80 1.60 6.57
CA ILE A 261 -2.54 0.16 6.66
C ILE A 261 -1.42 -0.20 5.66
N ILE A 262 -0.18 -0.04 6.13
CA ILE A 262 1.06 -0.32 5.38
C ILE A 262 2.09 -0.88 6.38
N GLY A 263 2.62 -2.08 6.12
CA GLY A 263 3.67 -2.70 6.94
C GLY A 263 3.76 -4.22 6.87
N GLY A 264 2.70 -4.92 6.45
CA GLY A 264 2.72 -6.36 6.18
C GLY A 264 3.24 -6.70 4.77
N THR A 265 3.83 -7.88 4.60
CA THR A 265 4.22 -8.43 3.28
C THR A 265 3.14 -9.31 2.65
N LEU A 266 2.19 -9.79 3.45
CA LEU A 266 0.88 -10.26 2.99
C LEU A 266 -0.01 -9.03 2.76
N ALA A 267 -0.87 -9.08 1.74
CA ALA A 267 -1.92 -8.10 1.49
C ALA A 267 -3.28 -8.65 1.91
N GLU A 268 -4.13 -7.78 2.45
CA GLU A 268 -5.51 -8.14 2.81
C GLU A 268 -6.48 -7.99 1.63
N ASP A 269 -7.69 -8.53 1.78
CA ASP A 269 -8.73 -8.36 0.77
C ASP A 269 -9.12 -6.89 0.61
N GLY A 270 -8.98 -6.37 -0.61
CA GLY A 270 -9.22 -4.95 -0.92
C GLY A 270 -8.02 -4.02 -0.68
N ASP A 271 -6.85 -4.52 -0.23
CA ASP A 271 -5.62 -3.69 -0.19
C ASP A 271 -5.23 -3.19 -1.59
N TRP A 272 -5.33 -4.07 -2.59
CA TRP A 272 -4.94 -3.82 -3.99
C TRP A 272 -6.09 -4.23 -4.92
N PRO A 273 -7.19 -3.47 -4.95
CA PRO A 273 -8.46 -3.90 -5.55
C PRO A 273 -8.43 -3.98 -7.09
N TRP A 274 -7.37 -3.46 -7.71
CA TRP A 274 -7.08 -3.62 -9.14
C TRP A 274 -6.21 -4.83 -9.48
N GLN A 275 -5.70 -5.57 -8.48
CA GLN A 275 -4.90 -6.75 -8.74
C GLN A 275 -5.78 -7.83 -9.40
N VAL A 276 -5.29 -8.36 -10.52
CA VAL A 276 -5.89 -9.48 -11.24
C VAL A 276 -4.88 -10.62 -11.31
N SER A 277 -5.34 -11.86 -11.15
CA SER A 277 -4.58 -13.04 -11.55
C SER A 277 -5.11 -13.53 -12.90
N LEU A 278 -4.20 -13.71 -13.87
CA LEU A 278 -4.49 -14.29 -15.17
C LEU A 278 -4.11 -15.76 -15.14
N HIS A 279 -5.12 -16.63 -15.19
CA HIS A 279 -4.95 -18.08 -15.15
C HIS A 279 -4.99 -18.67 -16.55
N VAL A 280 -4.06 -19.59 -16.85
CA VAL A 280 -4.12 -20.51 -18.01
C VAL A 280 -4.59 -21.86 -17.49
N ASN A 281 -5.62 -22.45 -18.12
CA ASN A 281 -6.17 -23.76 -17.72
C ASN A 281 -6.49 -23.85 -16.19
N ASN A 282 -6.99 -22.76 -15.61
CA ASN A 282 -7.24 -22.54 -14.17
C ASN A 282 -6.02 -22.40 -13.24
N VAL A 283 -4.78 -22.49 -13.72
CA VAL A 283 -3.57 -22.25 -12.92
C VAL A 283 -3.07 -20.81 -13.13
N HIS A 284 -2.69 -20.11 -12.07
CA HIS A 284 -2.11 -18.75 -12.14
C HIS A 284 -0.85 -18.77 -13.03
N HIS A 285 -0.74 -17.80 -13.95
CA HIS A 285 0.37 -17.71 -14.90
C HIS A 285 1.04 -16.32 -14.92
N CYS A 286 0.23 -15.27 -14.85
CA CYS A 286 0.67 -13.88 -14.77
C CYS A 286 -0.24 -13.06 -13.85
N GLY A 287 0.27 -11.94 -13.37
CA GLY A 287 -0.53 -10.84 -12.86
C GLY A 287 -1.22 -10.03 -13.98
N GLY A 288 -2.13 -9.18 -13.56
CA GLY A 288 -2.82 -8.21 -14.40
C GLY A 288 -3.40 -7.08 -13.54
N ILE A 289 -3.84 -6.03 -14.21
CA ILE A 289 -4.11 -4.73 -13.59
C ILE A 289 -5.46 -4.23 -14.13
N LEU A 290 -6.48 -4.15 -13.28
CA LEU A 290 -7.81 -3.68 -13.67
C LEU A 290 -7.76 -2.16 -13.93
N ILE A 291 -8.02 -1.74 -15.17
CA ILE A 291 -8.00 -0.31 -15.57
C ILE A 291 -9.40 0.23 -15.88
N SER A 292 -10.38 -0.65 -16.14
CA SER A 292 -11.81 -0.32 -16.15
C SER A 292 -12.63 -1.56 -15.81
N ASN A 293 -13.96 -1.44 -15.78
CA ASN A 293 -14.85 -2.57 -15.54
C ASN A 293 -14.78 -3.68 -16.62
N THR A 294 -14.16 -3.43 -17.77
CA THR A 294 -14.08 -4.36 -18.91
C THR A 294 -12.66 -4.60 -19.44
N TRP A 295 -11.67 -3.82 -19.00
CA TRP A 295 -10.29 -3.90 -19.49
C TRP A 295 -9.27 -4.13 -18.39
N ILE A 296 -8.34 -5.04 -18.67
CA ILE A 296 -7.18 -5.37 -17.85
C ILE A 296 -5.92 -5.02 -18.65
N LEU A 297 -4.96 -4.39 -18.00
CA LEU A 297 -3.61 -4.13 -18.48
C LEU A 297 -2.64 -5.18 -17.93
N THR A 298 -1.68 -5.64 -18.73
CA THR A 298 -0.68 -6.67 -18.34
C THR A 298 0.51 -6.65 -19.31
N ALA A 299 1.44 -7.60 -19.20
CA ALA A 299 2.60 -7.74 -20.08
C ALA A 299 2.27 -8.53 -21.37
N ALA A 300 3.02 -8.29 -22.45
CA ALA A 300 2.87 -9.03 -23.70
C ALA A 300 3.40 -10.47 -23.61
N HIS A 301 4.52 -10.66 -22.89
CA HIS A 301 5.22 -11.94 -22.84
C HIS A 301 4.37 -13.08 -22.26
N CYS A 302 3.40 -12.76 -21.39
CA CYS A 302 2.40 -13.68 -20.84
C CYS A 302 1.64 -14.47 -21.92
N PHE A 303 1.41 -13.87 -23.09
CA PHE A 303 0.61 -14.46 -24.18
C PHE A 303 1.45 -15.15 -25.25
N ARG A 304 2.78 -15.11 -25.15
CA ARG A 304 3.71 -15.68 -26.13
C ARG A 304 3.51 -17.19 -26.35
N SER A 305 3.19 -17.93 -25.30
CA SER A 305 2.97 -19.39 -25.35
C SER A 305 1.48 -19.77 -25.42
N TYR A 306 0.58 -18.87 -25.04
CA TYR A 306 -0.86 -19.11 -24.91
C TYR A 306 -1.64 -17.91 -25.45
N SER A 307 -1.82 -17.84 -26.76
CA SER A 307 -2.45 -16.68 -27.42
C SER A 307 -3.98 -16.77 -27.55
N ASN A 308 -4.59 -17.94 -27.36
CA ASN A 308 -6.04 -18.15 -27.51
C ASN A 308 -6.80 -17.68 -26.25
N PRO A 309 -7.68 -16.66 -26.33
CA PRO A 309 -8.43 -16.15 -25.17
C PRO A 309 -9.27 -17.19 -24.42
N GLN A 310 -9.72 -18.26 -25.09
CA GLN A 310 -10.56 -19.29 -24.47
C GLN A 310 -9.81 -20.19 -23.48
N GLN A 311 -8.47 -20.18 -23.48
CA GLN A 311 -7.65 -20.89 -22.51
C GLN A 311 -7.48 -20.14 -21.18
N TRP A 312 -7.89 -18.86 -21.15
CA TRP A 312 -7.60 -17.94 -20.06
C TRP A 312 -8.83 -17.59 -19.22
N THR A 313 -8.59 -17.26 -17.95
CA THR A 313 -9.58 -16.70 -17.03
C THR A 313 -8.93 -15.68 -16.11
N ALA A 314 -9.54 -14.49 -16.01
CA ALA A 314 -9.16 -13.48 -15.04
C ALA A 314 -9.84 -13.77 -13.69
N THR A 315 -9.12 -13.62 -12.59
CA THR A 315 -9.65 -13.79 -11.23
C THR A 315 -9.26 -12.61 -10.32
N PHE A 316 -10.10 -12.32 -9.32
CA PHE A 316 -10.06 -11.08 -8.53
C PHE A 316 -10.26 -11.36 -7.03
N GLY A 317 -9.66 -10.52 -6.17
CA GLY A 317 -9.54 -10.73 -4.72
C GLY A 317 -8.15 -11.25 -4.34
N ALA A 318 -7.82 -11.33 -3.04
CA ALA A 318 -6.46 -11.59 -2.59
C ALA A 318 -5.97 -13.06 -2.77
N SER A 319 -6.86 -14.03 -3.01
CA SER A 319 -6.49 -15.45 -3.17
C SER A 319 -6.75 -15.98 -4.58
N THR A 320 -5.76 -16.65 -5.18
CA THR A 320 -5.89 -17.31 -6.50
C THR A 320 -6.70 -18.62 -6.43
N ILE A 321 -6.75 -19.25 -5.25
CA ILE A 321 -7.52 -20.47 -4.99
C ILE A 321 -8.99 -20.10 -4.75
N PHE A 322 -9.23 -19.11 -3.88
CA PHE A 322 -10.57 -18.65 -3.49
C PHE A 322 -10.87 -17.20 -3.95
N PRO A 323 -10.82 -16.89 -5.27
CA PRO A 323 -11.07 -15.54 -5.76
C PRO A 323 -12.55 -15.17 -5.62
N LYS A 324 -12.82 -13.93 -5.19
CA LYS A 324 -14.16 -13.34 -5.07
C LYS A 324 -14.92 -13.36 -6.40
N ARG A 325 -14.21 -13.25 -7.52
CA ARG A 325 -14.79 -13.26 -8.86
C ARG A 325 -13.86 -13.94 -9.85
N ARG A 326 -14.46 -14.62 -10.84
CA ARG A 326 -13.80 -15.13 -12.05
C ARG A 326 -14.50 -14.56 -13.28
N ALA A 327 -13.77 -14.29 -14.36
CA ALA A 327 -14.31 -13.79 -15.63
C ALA A 327 -13.55 -14.37 -16.83
N ARG A 328 -14.28 -14.73 -17.89
CA ARG A 328 -13.69 -15.19 -19.16
C ARG A 328 -13.12 -14.01 -19.94
N ILE A 329 -12.01 -14.25 -20.64
CA ILE A 329 -11.41 -13.29 -21.56
C ILE A 329 -12.10 -13.41 -22.93
N ARG A 330 -12.41 -12.26 -23.53
CA ARG A 330 -12.99 -12.15 -24.87
C ARG A 330 -11.90 -11.97 -25.93
N THR A 331 -10.97 -11.03 -25.66
CA THR A 331 -9.93 -10.62 -26.59
C THR A 331 -8.63 -10.36 -25.84
N ILE A 332 -7.51 -10.72 -26.45
CA ILE A 332 -6.16 -10.36 -25.99
C ILE A 332 -5.53 -9.51 -27.11
N VAL A 333 -5.00 -8.34 -26.76
CA VAL A 333 -4.34 -7.43 -27.70
C VAL A 333 -2.92 -7.17 -27.19
N VAL A 334 -1.95 -7.83 -27.81
CA VAL A 334 -0.52 -7.60 -27.59
C VAL A 334 -0.07 -6.39 -28.42
N HIS A 335 0.84 -5.56 -27.90
CA HIS A 335 1.40 -4.44 -28.65
C HIS A 335 2.13 -4.91 -29.92
N ASN A 336 1.74 -4.39 -31.09
CA ASN A 336 2.19 -4.86 -32.41
C ASN A 336 3.73 -4.88 -32.57
N ASN A 337 4.44 -3.98 -31.88
CA ASN A 337 5.91 -3.88 -31.94
C ASN A 337 6.63 -4.60 -30.77
N TYR A 338 5.97 -5.52 -30.04
CA TYR A 338 6.59 -6.28 -28.95
C TYR A 338 7.79 -7.12 -29.43
N ARG A 339 8.95 -6.99 -28.77
CA ARG A 339 10.19 -7.71 -29.12
C ARG A 339 10.64 -8.64 -28.00
N SER A 340 10.26 -9.91 -28.09
CA SER A 340 10.57 -10.94 -27.09
C SER A 340 12.06 -11.23 -26.83
N GLY A 341 12.97 -10.73 -27.66
CA GLY A 341 14.43 -10.80 -27.45
C GLY A 341 15.01 -9.66 -26.60
N THR A 342 14.28 -8.55 -26.43
CA THR A 342 14.70 -7.37 -25.65
C THR A 342 13.67 -6.94 -24.61
N GLN A 343 12.47 -7.53 -24.63
CA GLN A 343 11.25 -7.08 -23.93
C GLN A 343 10.85 -5.63 -24.24
N GLU A 344 11.28 -5.10 -25.39
CA GLU A 344 10.80 -3.81 -25.88
C GLU A 344 9.29 -3.90 -26.20
N ASN A 345 8.52 -2.89 -25.77
CA ASN A 345 7.07 -2.84 -25.86
C ASN A 345 6.35 -4.05 -25.23
N ASP A 346 6.84 -4.56 -24.10
CA ASP A 346 6.21 -5.65 -23.34
C ASP A 346 4.94 -5.19 -22.61
N ILE A 347 3.86 -5.01 -23.36
CA ILE A 347 2.55 -4.54 -22.90
C ILE A 347 1.41 -5.20 -23.71
N ALA A 348 0.34 -5.56 -23.02
CA ALA A 348 -0.88 -6.07 -23.60
C ALA A 348 -2.12 -5.56 -22.85
N VAL A 349 -3.25 -5.45 -23.55
CA VAL A 349 -4.57 -5.21 -22.96
C VAL A 349 -5.51 -6.37 -23.24
N VAL A 350 -6.38 -6.63 -22.28
CA VAL A 350 -7.18 -7.85 -22.16
C VAL A 350 -8.62 -7.43 -21.95
N GLN A 351 -9.51 -7.78 -22.88
CA GLN A 351 -10.94 -7.47 -22.77
C GLN A 351 -11.68 -8.61 -22.09
N LEU A 352 -12.44 -8.30 -21.05
CA LEU A 352 -13.35 -9.23 -20.39
C LEU A 352 -14.60 -9.47 -21.24
N ASN A 353 -15.14 -10.69 -21.19
CA ASN A 353 -16.40 -11.03 -21.87
C ASN A 353 -17.64 -10.42 -21.20
N THR A 354 -17.51 -9.92 -19.97
CA THR A 354 -18.61 -9.31 -19.21
C THR A 354 -18.01 -8.29 -18.25
N ALA A 355 -18.67 -7.15 -18.08
CA ALA A 355 -18.23 -6.13 -17.14
C ALA A 355 -18.22 -6.65 -15.68
N ILE A 356 -17.25 -6.20 -14.90
CA ILE A 356 -17.15 -6.43 -13.47
C ILE A 356 -17.90 -5.32 -12.74
N THR A 357 -18.81 -5.69 -11.84
CA THR A 357 -19.37 -4.75 -10.86
C THR A 357 -18.27 -4.35 -9.88
N PHE A 358 -17.93 -3.06 -9.82
CA PHE A 358 -16.97 -2.57 -8.85
C PHE A 358 -17.49 -2.66 -7.42
N THR A 359 -16.59 -2.96 -6.49
CA THR A 359 -16.81 -3.06 -5.05
C THR A 359 -15.58 -2.52 -4.31
N LYS A 360 -15.68 -2.35 -2.98
CA LYS A 360 -14.52 -2.00 -2.14
C LYS A 360 -13.31 -2.95 -2.30
N ASP A 361 -13.55 -4.20 -2.69
CA ASP A 361 -12.53 -5.23 -2.86
C ASP A 361 -12.05 -5.38 -4.33
N ILE A 362 -12.79 -4.83 -5.31
CA ILE A 362 -12.51 -4.98 -6.75
C ILE A 362 -12.87 -3.69 -7.51
N HIS A 363 -11.89 -2.88 -7.91
CA HIS A 363 -12.09 -1.68 -8.75
C HIS A 363 -10.77 -1.23 -9.41
N SER A 364 -10.83 -0.29 -10.36
CA SER A 364 -9.70 0.06 -11.22
C SER A 364 -8.64 0.95 -10.58
N VAL A 365 -7.37 0.79 -10.98
CA VAL A 365 -6.26 1.72 -10.69
C VAL A 365 -6.34 2.96 -11.58
N CYS A 366 -5.75 4.08 -11.18
CA CYS A 366 -5.60 5.21 -12.10
C CYS A 366 -4.47 4.96 -13.11
N LEU A 367 -4.69 5.36 -14.37
CA LEU A 367 -3.65 5.43 -15.39
C LEU A 367 -2.91 6.78 -15.31
N PRO A 368 -1.60 6.84 -15.54
CA PRO A 368 -0.82 8.08 -15.59
C PRO A 368 -1.03 8.82 -16.91
N GLU A 369 -0.89 10.15 -16.91
CA GLU A 369 -0.76 10.91 -18.16
C GLU A 369 0.61 10.66 -18.84
N PRO A 370 0.75 10.89 -20.17
CA PRO A 370 2.01 10.69 -20.88
C PRO A 370 3.18 11.51 -20.33
N THR A 371 2.88 12.65 -19.70
CA THR A 371 3.83 13.59 -19.08
C THR A 371 4.19 13.24 -17.62
N MET A 372 3.58 12.22 -17.03
CA MET A 372 3.79 11.88 -15.61
C MET A 372 5.12 11.16 -15.39
N ASN A 373 6.08 11.88 -14.81
CA ASN A 373 7.43 11.38 -14.55
C ASN A 373 7.52 10.61 -13.21
N THR A 374 8.14 9.43 -13.24
CA THR A 374 8.48 8.65 -12.04
C THR A 374 9.79 9.15 -11.43
N VAL A 375 9.74 9.83 -10.29
CA VAL A 375 10.93 10.42 -9.64
C VAL A 375 11.83 9.33 -9.04
N PRO A 376 13.13 9.23 -9.39
CA PRO A 376 14.04 8.27 -8.76
C PRO A 376 14.11 8.46 -7.23
N GLY A 377 14.22 7.36 -6.49
CA GLY A 377 14.17 7.35 -5.02
C GLY A 377 12.76 7.46 -4.41
N SER A 378 11.72 7.78 -5.20
CA SER A 378 10.33 7.74 -4.72
C SER A 378 9.87 6.30 -4.41
N THR A 379 8.92 6.17 -3.48
CA THR A 379 8.35 4.88 -3.08
C THR A 379 7.38 4.37 -4.15
N ALA A 380 7.47 3.08 -4.46
CA ALA A 380 6.47 2.34 -5.23
C ALA A 380 6.15 1.01 -4.53
N TYR A 381 5.04 0.38 -4.91
CA TYR A 381 4.64 -0.95 -4.45
C TYR A 381 4.45 -1.88 -5.63
N VAL A 382 5.00 -3.09 -5.51
CA VAL A 382 4.78 -4.21 -6.44
C VAL A 382 3.96 -5.29 -5.74
N THR A 383 3.02 -5.90 -6.45
CA THR A 383 2.06 -6.85 -5.87
C THR A 383 1.77 -8.03 -6.79
N GLY A 384 1.65 -9.22 -6.21
CA GLY A 384 1.39 -10.44 -6.96
C GLY A 384 1.49 -11.74 -6.15
N TRP A 385 1.53 -12.85 -6.88
CA TRP A 385 1.50 -14.21 -6.36
C TRP A 385 2.73 -15.03 -6.81
N GLY A 386 3.78 -14.35 -7.26
CA GLY A 386 5.01 -14.97 -7.72
C GLY A 386 5.75 -15.76 -6.64
N ALA A 387 6.82 -16.44 -7.08
CA ALA A 387 7.68 -17.22 -6.21
C ALA A 387 8.40 -16.33 -5.19
N LEU A 388 8.41 -16.73 -3.91
CA LEU A 388 9.12 -15.99 -2.84
C LEU A 388 10.66 -16.07 -2.96
N THR A 389 11.17 -16.92 -3.85
CA THR A 389 12.58 -17.10 -4.20
C THR A 389 12.71 -17.47 -5.68
N TYR A 390 13.84 -17.12 -6.29
CA TYR A 390 14.11 -17.45 -7.69
C TYR A 390 14.01 -18.95 -7.98
N GLY A 391 13.15 -19.33 -8.91
CA GLY A 391 12.88 -20.73 -9.28
C GLY A 391 12.00 -21.50 -8.30
N GLY A 392 11.42 -20.84 -7.30
CA GLY A 392 10.40 -21.40 -6.42
C GLY A 392 9.01 -21.52 -7.06
N PHE A 393 8.02 -21.92 -6.27
CA PHE A 393 6.62 -21.99 -6.67
C PHE A 393 5.85 -20.71 -6.30
N THR A 394 4.86 -20.36 -7.12
CA THR A 394 3.89 -19.29 -6.88
C THR A 394 3.04 -19.54 -5.63
N VAL A 395 2.61 -18.48 -4.95
CA VAL A 395 1.81 -18.55 -3.71
C VAL A 395 0.31 -18.42 -3.97
N SER A 396 -0.51 -18.87 -3.01
CA SER A 396 -1.98 -18.76 -3.05
C SER A 396 -2.48 -17.33 -2.81
N ASP A 397 -1.83 -16.59 -1.91
CA ASP A 397 -2.37 -15.38 -1.28
C ASP A 397 -1.45 -14.17 -1.48
N LEU A 398 -2.06 -13.03 -1.80
CA LEU A 398 -1.44 -11.86 -2.41
C LEU A 398 -0.32 -11.28 -1.54
N ARG A 399 0.81 -10.99 -2.17
CA ARG A 399 1.97 -10.35 -1.55
C ARG A 399 2.13 -8.92 -2.01
N GLN A 400 2.72 -8.12 -1.13
CA GLN A 400 3.06 -6.72 -1.39
C GLN A 400 4.51 -6.43 -0.98
N GLY A 401 5.25 -5.79 -1.87
CA GLY A 401 6.63 -5.38 -1.67
C GLY A 401 6.79 -3.88 -1.85
N GLN A 402 7.31 -3.19 -0.83
CA GLN A 402 7.72 -1.79 -0.96
C GLN A 402 9.10 -1.71 -1.65
N VAL A 403 9.17 -0.97 -2.74
CA VAL A 403 10.39 -0.76 -3.54
C VAL A 403 10.63 0.72 -3.81
N ARG A 404 11.79 1.05 -4.38
CA ARG A 404 12.16 2.41 -4.82
C ARG A 404 12.33 2.46 -6.32
N ILE A 405 11.84 3.54 -6.95
CA ILE A 405 12.11 3.83 -8.37
C ILE A 405 13.61 4.09 -8.55
N ILE A 406 14.22 3.45 -9.53
CA ILE A 406 15.64 3.56 -9.87
C ILE A 406 15.75 4.18 -11.27
N SER A 407 16.65 5.14 -11.45
CA SER A 407 16.85 5.79 -12.75
C SER A 407 17.46 4.81 -13.76
N ASN A 408 17.04 4.92 -15.04
CA ASN A 408 17.60 4.07 -16.10
C ASN A 408 19.13 4.22 -16.20
N THR A 409 19.71 5.38 -15.85
CA THR A 409 21.17 5.59 -15.79
C THR A 409 21.85 4.67 -14.76
N VAL A 410 21.31 4.55 -13.55
CA VAL A 410 21.83 3.63 -12.52
C VAL A 410 21.58 2.18 -12.94
N CYS A 411 20.38 1.90 -13.45
CA CYS A 411 20.00 0.55 -13.87
C CYS A 411 20.82 0.03 -15.06
N ASN A 412 21.30 0.92 -15.94
CA ASN A 412 22.17 0.62 -17.07
C ASN A 412 23.68 0.66 -16.74
N ALA A 413 24.07 0.84 -15.48
CA ALA A 413 25.47 0.72 -15.09
C ALA A 413 26.07 -0.64 -15.53
N PRO A 414 27.38 -0.73 -15.84
CA PRO A 414 28.00 -1.98 -16.29
C PRO A 414 27.86 -3.15 -15.30
N THR A 415 27.76 -2.85 -14.00
CA THR A 415 27.50 -3.82 -12.93
C THR A 415 26.04 -4.29 -12.86
N ALA A 416 25.09 -3.50 -13.38
CA ALA A 416 23.66 -3.77 -13.36
C ALA A 416 23.21 -4.42 -14.70
N TYR A 417 22.58 -3.68 -15.60
CA TYR A 417 22.10 -4.19 -16.90
C TYR A 417 22.88 -3.68 -18.13
N ASN A 418 23.95 -2.91 -17.95
CA ASN A 418 24.92 -2.56 -19.00
C ASN A 418 24.28 -2.07 -20.32
N GLY A 419 23.33 -1.12 -20.22
CA GLY A 419 22.64 -0.52 -21.37
C GLY A 419 21.35 -1.21 -21.85
N ALA A 420 20.97 -2.38 -21.30
CA ALA A 420 19.82 -3.14 -21.80
C ALA A 420 18.43 -2.55 -21.45
N VAL A 421 18.33 -1.62 -20.48
CA VAL A 421 17.05 -1.03 -20.04
C VAL A 421 16.70 0.19 -20.90
N LEU A 422 15.73 0.01 -21.79
CA LEU A 422 15.29 1.01 -22.77
C LEU A 422 14.45 2.14 -22.16
N SER A 423 14.22 3.23 -22.90
CA SER A 423 13.46 4.40 -22.43
C SER A 423 12.00 4.10 -22.06
N GLY A 424 11.35 3.20 -22.82
CA GLY A 424 10.02 2.64 -22.53
C GLY A 424 9.99 1.66 -21.35
N MET A 425 11.08 1.53 -20.60
CA MET A 425 11.19 0.76 -19.37
C MET A 425 11.57 1.67 -18.19
N LEU A 426 11.31 1.19 -16.98
CA LEU A 426 11.82 1.73 -15.72
C LEU A 426 12.34 0.60 -14.84
N CYS A 427 13.14 0.93 -13.82
CA CYS A 427 13.56 -0.04 -12.81
C CYS A 427 12.98 0.31 -11.45
N ALA A 428 12.70 -0.72 -10.64
CA ALA A 428 12.37 -0.54 -9.23
C ALA A 428 12.86 -1.73 -8.40
N GLY A 429 13.29 -1.46 -7.17
CA GLY A 429 13.76 -2.49 -6.25
C GLY A 429 14.27 -1.89 -4.93
N VAL A 430 15.01 -2.69 -4.16
CA VAL A 430 15.76 -2.24 -2.99
C VAL A 430 17.26 -2.39 -3.29
N PRO A 431 18.12 -1.37 -3.07
CA PRO A 431 19.54 -1.45 -3.46
C PRO A 431 20.30 -2.64 -2.85
N THR A 432 19.96 -3.03 -1.62
CA THR A 432 20.53 -4.18 -0.90
C THR A 432 19.97 -5.54 -1.34
N GLY A 433 19.12 -5.59 -2.37
CA GLY A 433 18.31 -6.76 -2.71
C GLY A 433 17.19 -7.02 -1.70
N GLY A 434 16.64 -8.24 -1.72
CA GLY A 434 15.52 -8.68 -0.88
C GLY A 434 14.18 -8.54 -1.58
N VAL A 435 13.54 -7.36 -1.50
CA VAL A 435 12.19 -7.13 -2.02
C VAL A 435 12.22 -6.79 -3.51
N ASP A 436 11.57 -7.63 -4.32
CA ASP A 436 11.54 -7.57 -5.78
C ASP A 436 10.34 -8.36 -6.35
N ALA A 437 10.09 -8.28 -7.65
CA ALA A 437 9.15 -9.15 -8.36
C ALA A 437 9.83 -10.45 -8.81
N CYS A 438 9.13 -11.59 -8.83
CA CYS A 438 9.71 -12.87 -9.24
C CYS A 438 8.78 -13.67 -10.19
N GLN A 439 9.09 -14.95 -10.44
CA GLN A 439 8.33 -15.77 -11.40
C GLN A 439 6.84 -15.89 -11.00
N GLY A 440 5.96 -15.39 -11.86
CA GLY A 440 4.49 -15.32 -11.65
C GLY A 440 3.97 -13.89 -11.49
N ASP A 441 4.78 -12.96 -10.99
CA ASP A 441 4.40 -11.55 -10.85
C ASP A 441 4.33 -10.80 -12.18
N SER A 442 4.93 -11.37 -13.24
CA SER A 442 4.83 -10.95 -14.65
C SER A 442 3.46 -10.39 -15.01
N GLY A 443 3.41 -9.17 -15.59
CA GLY A 443 2.15 -8.51 -15.94
C GLY A 443 1.40 -7.86 -14.77
N GLY A 444 1.84 -8.08 -13.52
CA GLY A 444 1.34 -7.40 -12.33
C GLY A 444 1.74 -5.92 -12.25
N PRO A 445 1.11 -5.14 -11.36
CA PRO A 445 1.33 -3.71 -11.24
C PRO A 445 2.60 -3.34 -10.46
N LEU A 446 3.23 -2.26 -10.89
CA LEU A 446 4.00 -1.37 -10.03
C LEU A 446 3.23 -0.05 -9.89
N VAL A 447 2.78 0.26 -8.67
CA VAL A 447 1.95 1.44 -8.37
C VAL A 447 2.67 2.44 -7.48
N GLN A 448 2.35 3.72 -7.69
CA GLN A 448 2.73 4.83 -6.82
C GLN A 448 1.49 5.59 -6.37
N GLU A 449 1.57 6.20 -5.21
CA GLU A 449 0.51 7.04 -4.66
C GLU A 449 0.80 8.52 -4.90
N ASP A 450 -0.24 9.31 -5.18
CA ASP A 450 -0.15 10.77 -5.14
C ASP A 450 -0.37 11.35 -3.73
N SER A 451 -0.07 12.65 -3.61
CA SER A 451 -0.33 13.49 -2.44
C SER A 451 -1.73 13.37 -1.83
N ARG A 452 -2.75 13.03 -2.65
CA ARG A 452 -4.16 12.95 -2.25
C ARG A 452 -4.61 11.54 -1.86
N ARG A 453 -3.71 10.53 -1.91
CA ARG A 453 -3.97 9.09 -1.70
C ARG A 453 -4.65 8.36 -2.86
N LEU A 454 -4.52 8.87 -4.08
CA LEU A 454 -4.93 8.15 -5.29
C LEU A 454 -3.73 7.40 -5.87
N TRP A 455 -3.93 6.14 -6.24
CA TRP A 455 -2.89 5.23 -6.71
C TRP A 455 -2.88 5.08 -8.23
N PHE A 456 -1.70 5.26 -8.81
CA PHE A 456 -1.44 5.27 -10.24
C PHE A 456 -0.50 4.12 -10.60
N VAL A 457 -0.83 3.38 -11.66
CA VAL A 457 0.07 2.32 -12.18
C VAL A 457 1.15 2.93 -13.07
N VAL A 458 2.38 2.94 -12.58
CA VAL A 458 3.53 3.55 -13.29
C VAL A 458 4.33 2.52 -14.09
N GLY A 459 4.28 1.26 -13.66
CA GLY A 459 5.00 0.15 -14.29
C GLY A 459 4.18 -1.14 -14.35
N ILE A 460 4.57 -2.03 -15.25
CA ILE A 460 4.07 -3.41 -15.37
C ILE A 460 5.27 -4.34 -15.20
N VAL A 461 5.19 -5.37 -14.34
CA VAL A 461 6.29 -6.34 -14.14
C VAL A 461 6.63 -7.01 -15.48
N SER A 462 7.89 -6.88 -15.93
CA SER A 462 8.31 -7.35 -17.26
C SER A 462 9.46 -8.36 -17.19
N TRP A 463 10.62 -8.00 -16.63
CA TRP A 463 11.77 -8.90 -16.53
C TRP A 463 12.76 -8.50 -15.43
N GLY A 464 13.75 -9.35 -15.14
CA GLY A 464 14.85 -9.08 -14.22
C GLY A 464 15.95 -10.14 -14.34
N TYR A 465 17.14 -9.86 -13.80
CA TYR A 465 18.17 -10.90 -13.65
C TYR A 465 17.99 -11.62 -12.31
N GLN A 466 17.38 -12.80 -12.37
CA GLN A 466 16.83 -13.49 -11.20
C GLN A 466 15.78 -12.62 -10.49
N CYS A 467 15.65 -12.71 -9.17
CA CYS A 467 14.84 -11.78 -8.38
C CYS A 467 15.48 -11.55 -7.00
N GLY A 468 15.37 -10.34 -6.46
CA GLY A 468 15.81 -10.00 -5.10
C GLY A 468 17.33 -9.90 -4.90
N LEU A 469 18.12 -9.87 -5.97
CA LEU A 469 19.58 -9.71 -5.89
C LEU A 469 19.99 -8.23 -5.71
N PRO A 470 21.08 -7.94 -4.96
CA PRO A 470 21.71 -6.62 -4.96
C PRO A 470 22.09 -6.17 -6.38
N ASP A 471 21.98 -4.87 -6.66
CA ASP A 471 22.30 -4.23 -7.95
C ASP A 471 21.59 -4.79 -9.20
N LYS A 472 20.63 -5.72 -9.05
CA LYS A 472 19.80 -6.28 -10.13
C LYS A 472 18.30 -6.04 -9.84
N PRO A 473 17.83 -4.79 -9.83
CA PRO A 473 16.41 -4.49 -9.57
C PRO A 473 15.51 -5.03 -10.69
N GLY A 474 14.25 -5.32 -10.38
CA GLY A 474 13.24 -5.62 -11.39
C GLY A 474 13.08 -4.51 -12.43
N VAL A 475 12.80 -4.91 -13.67
CA VAL A 475 12.57 -4.05 -14.83
C VAL A 475 11.11 -4.13 -15.24
N TYR A 476 10.51 -2.97 -15.47
CA TYR A 476 9.07 -2.79 -15.63
C TYR A 476 8.79 -1.97 -16.90
N THR A 477 7.71 -2.31 -17.61
CA THR A 477 7.24 -1.52 -18.77
C THR A 477 6.65 -0.19 -18.28
N ARG A 478 7.17 0.94 -18.76
CA ARG A 478 6.82 2.30 -18.28
C ARG A 478 5.46 2.73 -18.83
N VAL A 479 4.40 2.66 -18.00
CA VAL A 479 3.00 2.82 -18.47
C VAL A 479 2.74 4.17 -19.16
N ALA A 480 3.30 5.26 -18.65
CA ALA A 480 3.13 6.60 -19.23
C ALA A 480 3.53 6.66 -20.72
N THR A 481 4.59 5.96 -21.13
CA THR A 481 5.05 5.88 -22.54
C THR A 481 4.00 5.27 -23.46
N TYR A 482 3.17 4.34 -22.96
CA TYR A 482 2.16 3.64 -23.74
C TYR A 482 0.74 4.18 -23.50
N ARG A 483 0.57 5.28 -22.75
CA ARG A 483 -0.75 5.81 -22.38
C ARG A 483 -1.65 6.09 -23.58
N ASN A 484 -1.08 6.57 -24.69
CA ASN A 484 -1.78 6.77 -25.96
C ASN A 484 -2.26 5.46 -26.59
N TRP A 485 -1.41 4.42 -26.62
CA TRP A 485 -1.78 3.11 -27.13
C TRP A 485 -2.85 2.43 -26.27
N ILE A 486 -2.73 2.52 -24.93
CA ILE A 486 -3.77 2.03 -24.01
C ILE A 486 -5.13 2.69 -24.33
N ARG A 487 -5.14 4.02 -24.51
CA ARG A 487 -6.33 4.80 -24.87
C ARG A 487 -6.90 4.41 -26.23
N GLU A 488 -6.05 4.20 -27.23
CA GLU A 488 -6.44 3.75 -28.57
C GLU A 488 -7.14 2.38 -28.52
N GLN A 489 -6.54 1.39 -27.85
CA GLN A 489 -7.06 0.02 -27.82
C GLN A 489 -8.29 -0.14 -26.89
N THR A 490 -8.39 0.64 -25.80
CA THR A 490 -9.38 0.40 -24.74
C THR A 490 -10.46 1.47 -24.60
N ARG A 491 -10.19 2.71 -25.06
CA ARG A 491 -10.98 3.94 -24.79
C ARG A 491 -11.06 4.32 -23.31
N VAL A 492 -10.08 3.89 -22.52
CA VAL A 492 -9.82 4.26 -21.11
C VAL A 492 -8.61 5.18 -21.04
#